data_AF-B3PLU9-F1
#
_entry.id   AF-B3PLU9-F1
#
_cell.length_a   1.000
_cell.length_b   1.000
_cell.length_c   1.000
_cell.angle_alpha   90.00
_cell.angle_beta   90.00
_cell.angle_gamma   90.00
#
_symmetry.space_group_name_H-M   'P 1'
#
loop_
_entity.id
_entity.type
_entity.pdbx_description
1 polymer ?
#
loop_
_entity_poly.entity_id
_entity_poly.type
_entity_poly.pdbx_seq_one_letter_code
_entity_poly.pdbx_strand_id
1 'polypeptide(L)'
;MKTKKLLIATVTLATGLLGILPLTSMKLRVENPKKAQKHFVQNLNNVVFTNKELEDIYNLSNKEETKEVLKLFKLKVNQFYRHAFGIVNDYNGLLEYKEIFNMMFLKLSVVFDTQRKEANNVEQIKRNIAILDEIMAKADNDLSYFISQNKNFQELWDKAVKLTKEMKIKLKGQKLDLRDGEVAINKVRELFGSDKNVKELWWFRSLLVKGVYLIKRYYEGDIELKTTSDFAKAVFED
;
A
#
# COMPACT_ATOMS: atom_id res chain seq x y z
N MET A 1 39.65 -11.54 -67.15
CA MET A 1 38.84 -12.73 -66.82
C MET A 1 39.46 -13.43 -65.61
N LYS A 2 38.76 -13.44 -64.47
CA LYS A 2 38.73 -14.52 -63.45
C LYS A 2 37.74 -14.10 -62.35
N THR A 3 36.60 -14.75 -62.36
CA THR A 3 35.54 -14.74 -61.34
C THR A 3 36.04 -15.36 -60.04
N LYS A 4 35.69 -14.78 -58.89
CA LYS A 4 35.37 -15.55 -57.67
C LYS A 4 34.19 -14.88 -56.95
N LYS A 5 33.11 -15.65 -56.82
CA LYS A 5 31.92 -15.36 -56.01
C LYS A 5 32.28 -15.46 -54.53
N LEU A 6 31.78 -14.54 -53.69
CA LEU A 6 31.37 -14.87 -52.33
C LEU A 6 30.34 -13.85 -51.79
N LEU A 7 29.10 -14.35 -51.69
CA LEU A 7 28.02 -14.13 -50.68
C LEU A 7 28.51 -13.56 -49.31
N ILE A 8 27.82 -12.80 -48.44
CA ILE A 8 26.43 -12.35 -48.10
C ILE A 8 26.69 -11.07 -47.24
N ALA A 9 25.92 -9.97 -47.24
CA ALA A 9 24.68 -9.83 -46.50
C ALA A 9 24.11 -8.43 -46.73
N THR A 10 22.85 -8.39 -47.13
CA THR A 10 21.98 -7.21 -47.03
C THR A 10 21.81 -6.85 -45.56
N VAL A 11 22.39 -5.72 -45.13
CA VAL A 11 22.00 -5.09 -43.86
C VAL A 11 20.68 -4.37 -44.13
N THR A 12 19.61 -5.15 -44.03
CA THR A 12 18.23 -4.67 -43.99
C THR A 12 18.03 -3.86 -42.71
N LEU A 13 17.29 -2.76 -42.84
CA LEU A 13 16.89 -1.83 -41.79
C LEU A 13 16.69 -2.47 -40.40
N ALA A 14 17.43 -1.99 -39.41
CA ALA A 14 17.07 -2.09 -37.99
C ALA A 14 16.54 -0.75 -37.47
N THR A 15 15.55 -0.18 -38.17
CA THR A 15 14.51 0.63 -37.51
C THR A 15 13.48 -0.34 -36.96
N GLY A 16 13.74 -0.84 -35.75
CA GLY A 16 12.84 -1.76 -35.07
C GLY A 16 13.43 -2.10 -33.70
N LEU A 17 12.68 -1.77 -32.65
CA LEU A 17 13.05 -1.87 -31.24
C LEU A 17 13.99 -0.78 -30.69
N LEU A 18 13.54 0.48 -30.74
CA LEU A 18 13.36 1.16 -29.44
C LEU A 18 12.23 0.39 -28.74
N GLY A 19 12.62 -0.75 -28.17
CA GLY A 19 11.75 -1.60 -27.40
C GLY A 19 11.16 -0.70 -26.34
N ILE A 20 9.85 -0.56 -26.42
CA ILE A 20 8.96 -0.17 -25.33
C ILE A 20 9.56 -0.84 -24.10
N LEU A 21 10.31 -0.10 -23.28
CA LEU A 21 10.56 -0.57 -21.92
C LEU A 21 9.15 -0.87 -21.43
N PRO A 22 8.83 -2.10 -20.99
CA PRO A 22 7.61 -2.24 -20.22
C PRO A 22 7.76 -1.17 -19.15
N LEU A 23 6.84 -0.21 -19.13
CA LEU A 23 6.64 0.65 -17.95
C LEU A 23 6.79 -0.32 -16.79
N THR A 24 7.85 -0.16 -16.00
CA THR A 24 8.17 -1.10 -14.93
C THR A 24 6.92 -1.17 -14.10
N SER A 25 6.22 -2.30 -14.21
CA SER A 25 4.88 -2.47 -13.67
C SER A 25 4.92 -2.15 -12.18
N MET A 26 3.89 -1.48 -11.68
CA MET A 26 3.62 -1.26 -10.26
C MET A 26 4.34 -2.27 -9.34
N LYS A 27 5.27 -1.80 -8.51
CA LYS A 27 5.99 -2.66 -7.55
C LYS A 27 4.98 -3.27 -6.57
N LEU A 28 4.97 -4.59 -6.49
CA LEU A 28 4.15 -5.34 -5.54
C LEU A 28 4.88 -5.48 -4.19
N ARG A 29 4.13 -5.64 -3.09
CA ARG A 29 4.73 -5.98 -1.78
C ARG A 29 5.34 -7.38 -1.77
N VAL A 30 4.76 -8.29 -2.55
CA VAL A 30 5.27 -9.64 -2.80
C VAL A 30 5.40 -9.82 -4.31
N GLU A 31 6.63 -9.94 -4.80
CA GLU A 31 6.95 -9.98 -6.24
C GLU A 31 6.24 -11.11 -6.98
N ASN A 32 6.22 -12.31 -6.39
CA ASN A 32 5.60 -13.51 -6.95
C ASN A 32 4.50 -14.01 -6.01
N PRO A 33 3.31 -13.40 -6.05
CA PRO A 33 2.25 -13.70 -5.10
C PRO A 33 1.66 -15.08 -5.32
N LYS A 34 1.45 -15.83 -4.23
CA LYS A 34 0.65 -17.06 -4.25
C LYS A 34 -0.82 -16.72 -4.43
N LYS A 35 -1.57 -17.63 -5.07
CA LYS A 35 -3.00 -17.48 -5.33
C LYS A 35 -3.77 -17.13 -4.04
N ALA A 36 -4.60 -16.09 -4.12
CA ALA A 36 -5.55 -15.72 -3.09
C ALA A 36 -6.98 -16.10 -3.49
N GLN A 37 -7.85 -16.28 -2.50
CA GLN A 37 -9.27 -16.55 -2.69
C GLN A 37 -10.07 -15.50 -1.92
N LYS A 38 -11.21 -15.12 -2.49
CA LYS A 38 -12.20 -14.27 -1.80
C LYS A 38 -13.14 -15.17 -1.00
N HIS A 39 -13.41 -14.76 0.22
CA HIS A 39 -14.40 -15.32 1.14
C HIS A 39 -15.70 -14.49 1.15
N PHE A 40 -15.75 -13.41 0.36
CA PHE A 40 -16.89 -12.52 0.21
C PHE A 40 -17.28 -11.79 1.51
N VAL A 41 -16.27 -11.42 2.30
CA VAL A 41 -16.44 -10.72 3.58
C VAL A 41 -16.36 -9.20 3.45
N GLN A 42 -16.23 -8.65 2.23
CA GLN A 42 -16.07 -7.21 1.99
C GLN A 42 -17.22 -6.32 2.49
N ASN A 43 -18.40 -6.91 2.73
CA ASN A 43 -19.59 -6.19 3.19
C ASN A 43 -19.73 -6.15 4.72
N LEU A 44 -18.84 -6.82 5.47
CA LEU A 44 -18.84 -6.73 6.92
C LEU A 44 -18.47 -5.32 7.38
N ASN A 45 -19.24 -4.82 8.35
CA ASN A 45 -18.96 -3.57 9.06
C ASN A 45 -18.60 -3.90 10.52
N ASN A 46 -17.93 -2.97 11.22
CA ASN A 46 -17.55 -3.10 12.63
C ASN A 46 -16.64 -4.30 12.95
N VAL A 47 -15.72 -4.64 12.04
CA VAL A 47 -14.70 -5.69 12.28
C VAL A 47 -13.53 -5.21 13.17
N VAL A 48 -13.39 -3.90 13.34
CA VAL A 48 -12.27 -3.29 14.08
C VAL A 48 -12.63 -3.25 15.57
N PHE A 49 -11.78 -3.84 16.41
CA PHE A 49 -11.96 -3.78 17.86
C PHE A 49 -11.69 -2.35 18.37
N THR A 50 -12.57 -1.88 19.24
CA THR A 50 -12.44 -0.60 19.92
C THR A 50 -11.33 -0.65 20.98
N ASN A 51 -10.84 0.52 21.40
CA ASN A 51 -9.85 0.59 22.49
C ASN A 51 -10.32 -0.09 23.77
N LYS A 52 -11.62 0.02 24.09
CA LYS A 52 -12.21 -0.64 25.26
C LYS A 52 -12.13 -2.16 25.14
N GLU A 53 -12.53 -2.72 23.99
CA GLU A 53 -12.46 -4.16 23.75
C GLU A 53 -11.02 -4.69 23.80
N LEU A 54 -10.05 -3.91 23.31
CA LEU A 54 -8.63 -4.25 23.40
C LEU A 54 -8.12 -4.22 24.85
N GLU A 55 -8.42 -3.17 25.61
CA GLU A 55 -8.02 -3.08 27.01
C GLU A 55 -8.67 -4.17 27.87
N ASP A 56 -9.93 -4.52 27.62
CA ASP A 56 -10.60 -5.64 28.29
C ASP A 56 -9.85 -6.97 28.05
N ILE A 57 -9.31 -7.19 26.83
CA ILE A 57 -8.46 -8.36 26.53
C ILE A 57 -7.10 -8.27 27.25
N TYR A 58 -6.47 -7.09 27.26
CA TYR A 58 -5.17 -6.90 27.88
C TYR A 58 -5.20 -7.06 29.40
N ASN A 59 -6.30 -6.65 30.04
CA ASN A 59 -6.47 -6.74 31.49
C ASN A 59 -6.55 -8.19 32.00
N LEU A 60 -6.80 -9.17 31.13
CA LEU A 60 -6.75 -10.60 31.48
C LEU A 60 -5.31 -11.08 31.79
N SER A 61 -4.30 -10.44 31.19
CA SER A 61 -2.88 -10.69 31.43
C SER A 61 -2.41 -9.92 32.68
N ASN A 62 -2.83 -10.38 33.85
CA ASN A 62 -2.71 -9.66 35.12
C ASN A 62 -1.58 -10.14 36.06
N LYS A 63 -0.77 -11.13 35.65
CA LYS A 63 0.35 -11.63 36.44
C LYS A 63 1.66 -10.90 36.14
N GLU A 64 2.59 -10.89 37.09
CA GLU A 64 3.88 -10.18 36.94
C GLU A 64 4.72 -10.78 35.80
N GLU A 65 4.78 -12.12 35.73
CA GLU A 65 5.57 -12.85 34.74
C GLU A 65 5.14 -12.60 33.29
N THR A 66 3.93 -12.06 33.07
CA THR A 66 3.39 -11.80 31.72
C THR A 66 3.49 -10.35 31.30
N LYS A 67 3.90 -9.43 32.18
CA LYS A 67 3.97 -7.99 31.87
C LYS A 67 4.92 -7.67 30.71
N GLU A 68 6.07 -8.32 30.64
CA GLU A 68 7.05 -8.07 29.58
C GLU A 68 6.52 -8.50 28.21
N VAL A 69 5.98 -9.73 28.13
CA VAL A 69 5.41 -10.24 26.88
C VAL A 69 4.12 -9.51 26.49
N LEU A 70 3.34 -9.03 27.46
CA LEU A 70 2.15 -8.20 27.21
C LEU A 70 2.51 -6.88 26.53
N LYS A 71 3.63 -6.23 26.92
CA LYS A 71 4.11 -5.02 26.23
C LYS A 71 4.42 -5.29 24.75
N LEU A 72 5.07 -6.41 24.46
CA LEU A 72 5.34 -6.83 23.09
C LEU A 72 4.05 -7.15 22.32
N PHE A 73 3.08 -7.79 22.96
CA PHE A 73 1.77 -8.06 22.37
C PHE A 73 1.01 -6.77 22.04
N LYS A 74 0.94 -5.81 22.96
CA LYS A 74 0.34 -4.48 22.70
C LYS A 74 1.03 -3.76 21.54
N LEU A 75 2.37 -3.77 21.51
CA LEU A 75 3.14 -3.21 20.39
C LEU A 75 2.79 -3.88 19.06
N LYS A 76 2.61 -5.20 19.07
CA LYS A 76 2.27 -5.97 17.88
C LYS A 76 0.86 -5.68 17.38
N VAL A 77 -0.12 -5.58 18.27
CA VAL A 77 -1.48 -5.17 17.90
C VAL A 77 -1.45 -3.75 17.30
N ASN A 78 -0.68 -2.82 17.88
CA ASN A 78 -0.54 -1.49 17.27
C ASN A 78 0.10 -1.53 15.87
N GLN A 79 1.11 -2.38 15.66
CA GLN A 79 1.70 -2.59 14.34
C GLN A 79 0.68 -3.17 13.35
N PHE A 80 -0.11 -4.15 13.78
CA PHE A 80 -1.18 -4.76 13.00
C PHE A 80 -2.21 -3.73 12.52
N TYR A 81 -2.66 -2.83 13.41
CA TYR A 81 -3.59 -1.76 13.06
C TYR A 81 -2.99 -0.81 12.03
N ARG A 82 -1.76 -0.33 12.25
CA ARG A 82 -1.07 0.54 11.28
C ARG A 82 -0.92 -0.13 9.92
N HIS A 83 -0.62 -1.43 9.89
CA HIS A 83 -0.51 -2.20 8.65
C HIS A 83 -1.85 -2.30 7.91
N ALA A 84 -2.92 -2.69 8.60
CA ALA A 84 -4.26 -2.84 8.02
C ALA A 84 -4.77 -1.51 7.44
N PHE A 85 -4.66 -0.41 8.19
CA PHE A 85 -5.05 0.92 7.69
C PHE A 85 -4.09 1.45 6.61
N GLY A 86 -2.81 1.07 6.65
CA GLY A 86 -1.84 1.36 5.59
C GLY A 86 -2.29 0.79 4.24
N ILE A 87 -2.78 -0.45 4.22
CA ILE A 87 -3.35 -1.06 3.01
C ILE A 87 -4.53 -0.24 2.47
N VAL A 88 -5.48 0.14 3.34
CA VAL A 88 -6.65 0.95 2.93
C VAL A 88 -6.22 2.31 2.39
N ASN A 89 -5.24 2.96 3.03
CA ASN A 89 -4.78 4.30 2.66
C ASN A 89 -4.16 4.35 1.25
N ASP A 90 -3.46 3.30 0.83
CA ASP A 90 -2.74 3.27 -0.45
C ASP A 90 -3.53 2.58 -1.58
N TYR A 91 -4.45 1.68 -1.22
CA TYR A 91 -5.09 0.77 -2.17
C TYR A 91 -6.63 0.83 -2.13
N ASN A 92 -7.25 1.89 -1.59
CA ASN A 92 -8.71 2.05 -1.60
C ASN A 92 -9.36 2.07 -2.99
N GLY A 93 -8.59 2.25 -4.07
CA GLY A 93 -9.03 2.13 -5.45
C GLY A 93 -9.13 0.68 -5.97
N LEU A 94 -8.53 -0.29 -5.27
CA LEU A 94 -8.60 -1.73 -5.59
C LEU A 94 -9.83 -2.33 -4.92
N LEU A 95 -10.80 -2.86 -5.69
CA LEU A 95 -12.07 -3.37 -5.14
C LEU A 95 -11.91 -4.35 -3.97
N GLU A 96 -10.83 -5.15 -3.99
CA GLU A 96 -10.51 -6.17 -3.01
C GLU A 96 -9.95 -5.65 -1.68
N TYR A 97 -9.66 -4.35 -1.54
CA TYR A 97 -9.04 -3.83 -0.30
C TYR A 97 -9.87 -4.14 0.95
N LYS A 98 -11.21 -4.09 0.85
CA LYS A 98 -12.13 -4.40 1.97
C LYS A 98 -12.11 -5.88 2.34
N GLU A 99 -11.98 -6.76 1.36
CA GLU A 99 -11.87 -8.20 1.59
C GLU A 99 -10.62 -8.50 2.43
N ILE A 100 -9.48 -7.93 2.02
CA ILE A 100 -8.20 -8.10 2.72
C ILE A 100 -8.28 -7.51 4.13
N PHE A 101 -8.76 -6.27 4.25
CA PHE A 101 -8.92 -5.58 5.53
C PHE A 101 -9.81 -6.38 6.50
N ASN A 102 -10.99 -6.81 6.05
CA ASN A 102 -11.92 -7.56 6.89
C ASN A 102 -11.34 -8.93 7.26
N MET A 103 -10.68 -9.63 6.33
CA MET A 103 -10.02 -10.91 6.61
C MET A 103 -8.89 -10.80 7.64
N MET A 104 -8.13 -9.70 7.64
CA MET A 104 -7.14 -9.45 8.69
C MET A 104 -7.81 -9.43 10.07
N PHE A 105 -8.87 -8.62 10.24
CA PHE A 105 -9.56 -8.47 11.53
C PHE A 105 -10.32 -9.73 11.97
N LEU A 106 -10.90 -10.48 11.03
CA LEU A 106 -11.50 -11.79 11.34
C LEU A 106 -10.47 -12.77 11.90
N LYS A 107 -9.27 -12.83 11.32
CA LYS A 107 -8.18 -13.67 11.84
C LYS A 107 -7.67 -13.16 13.20
N LEU A 108 -7.58 -11.84 13.38
CA LEU A 108 -7.25 -11.24 14.68
C LEU A 108 -8.26 -11.67 15.76
N SER A 109 -9.56 -11.72 15.44
CA SER A 109 -10.59 -12.20 16.37
C SER A 109 -10.31 -13.62 16.86
N VAL A 110 -9.89 -14.52 15.97
CA VAL A 110 -9.54 -15.90 16.34
C VAL A 110 -8.29 -15.96 17.23
N VAL A 111 -7.29 -15.11 16.96
CA VAL A 111 -6.12 -14.98 17.85
C VAL A 111 -6.54 -14.48 19.23
N PHE A 112 -7.47 -13.54 19.30
CA PHE A 112 -8.00 -13.04 20.56
C PHE A 112 -8.83 -14.08 21.33
N ASP A 113 -9.52 -15.01 20.66
CA ASP A 113 -10.19 -16.12 21.34
C ASP A 113 -9.19 -17.01 22.10
N THR A 114 -8.00 -17.24 21.54
CA THR A 114 -6.90 -17.92 22.24
C THR A 114 -6.33 -17.04 23.36
N GLN A 115 -6.08 -15.75 23.08
CA GLN A 115 -5.54 -14.81 24.06
C GLN A 115 -6.42 -14.72 25.32
N ARG A 116 -7.75 -14.73 25.18
CA ARG A 116 -8.67 -14.68 26.33
C ARG A 116 -8.59 -15.92 27.22
N LYS A 117 -8.31 -17.09 26.64
CA LYS A 117 -8.20 -18.36 27.38
C LYS A 117 -6.82 -18.55 27.99
N GLU A 118 -5.79 -18.05 27.32
CA GLU A 118 -4.37 -18.26 27.66
C GLU A 118 -3.66 -16.95 28.07
N ALA A 119 -4.39 -16.05 28.74
CA ALA A 119 -3.95 -14.68 28.95
C ALA A 119 -2.66 -14.53 29.77
N ASN A 120 -2.29 -15.53 30.56
CA ASN A 120 -1.05 -15.52 31.35
C ASN A 120 -0.03 -16.58 30.91
N ASN A 121 -0.21 -17.16 29.72
CA ASN A 121 0.71 -18.15 29.16
C ASN A 121 1.72 -17.46 28.23
N VAL A 122 2.93 -17.23 28.72
CA VAL A 122 3.98 -16.47 28.00
C VAL A 122 4.29 -17.06 26.63
N GLU A 123 4.42 -18.38 26.53
CA GLU A 123 4.72 -19.04 25.25
C GLU A 123 3.56 -18.93 24.26
N GLN A 124 2.33 -18.98 24.75
CA GLN A 124 1.16 -18.75 23.89
C GLN A 124 1.07 -17.31 23.41
N ILE A 125 1.37 -16.32 24.26
CA ILE A 125 1.38 -14.90 23.84
C ILE A 125 2.46 -14.68 22.77
N LYS A 126 3.66 -15.25 22.93
CA LYS A 126 4.71 -15.20 21.89
C LYS A 126 4.25 -15.83 20.57
N ARG A 127 3.55 -16.97 20.61
CA ARG A 127 2.94 -17.58 19.41
C ARG A 127 1.89 -16.67 18.80
N ASN A 128 1.03 -16.05 19.59
CA ASN A 128 0.03 -15.10 19.12
C ASN A 128 0.71 -13.90 18.40
N ILE A 129 1.80 -13.36 18.95
CA ILE A 129 2.60 -12.30 18.31
C ILE A 129 3.11 -12.74 16.92
N ALA A 130 3.67 -13.95 16.81
CA ALA A 130 4.15 -14.50 15.54
C ALA A 130 3.01 -14.73 14.53
N ILE A 131 1.85 -15.18 15.00
CA ILE A 131 0.66 -15.34 14.13
C ILE A 131 0.20 -13.98 13.59
N LEU A 132 0.29 -12.90 14.37
CA LEU A 132 -0.02 -11.55 13.87
C LEU A 132 0.92 -11.12 12.74
N ASP A 133 2.20 -11.51 12.78
CA ASP A 133 3.14 -11.32 11.66
C ASP A 133 2.70 -12.09 10.42
N GLU A 134 2.37 -13.37 10.59
CA GLU A 134 1.92 -14.22 9.48
C GLU A 134 0.61 -13.70 8.84
N ILE A 135 -0.30 -13.14 9.63
CA ILE A 135 -1.52 -12.51 9.12
C ILE A 135 -1.19 -11.29 8.25
N MET A 136 -0.28 -10.42 8.69
CA MET A 136 0.14 -9.26 7.89
C MET A 136 0.86 -9.70 6.61
N ALA A 137 1.79 -10.66 6.68
CA ALA A 137 2.47 -11.20 5.50
C ALA A 137 1.49 -11.85 4.51
N LYS A 138 0.47 -12.55 5.01
CA LYS A 138 -0.59 -13.12 4.17
C LYS A 138 -1.44 -12.02 3.52
N ALA A 139 -1.74 -10.94 4.23
CA ALA A 139 -2.45 -9.79 3.66
C ALA A 139 -1.64 -9.14 2.52
N ASP A 140 -0.32 -8.98 2.68
CA ASP A 140 0.57 -8.46 1.63
C ASP A 140 0.62 -9.37 0.40
N ASN A 141 0.66 -10.70 0.59
CA ASN A 141 0.58 -11.66 -0.50
C ASN A 141 -0.76 -11.55 -1.25
N ASP A 142 -1.87 -11.50 -0.52
CA ASP A 142 -3.20 -11.50 -1.12
C ASP A 142 -3.47 -10.17 -1.85
N LEU A 143 -3.04 -9.06 -1.27
CA LEU A 143 -3.01 -7.76 -1.92
C LEU A 143 -2.23 -7.80 -3.23
N SER A 144 -0.99 -8.30 -3.19
CA SER A 144 -0.13 -8.40 -4.37
C SER A 144 -0.75 -9.31 -5.44
N TYR A 145 -1.38 -10.41 -5.04
CA TYR A 145 -2.13 -11.28 -5.95
C TYR A 145 -3.27 -10.51 -6.63
N PHE A 146 -4.16 -9.87 -5.88
CA PHE A 146 -5.30 -9.15 -6.47
C PHE A 146 -4.86 -7.99 -7.38
N ILE A 147 -3.79 -7.27 -7.02
CA ILE A 147 -3.20 -6.24 -7.89
C ILE A 147 -2.69 -6.89 -9.19
N SER A 148 -1.96 -8.00 -9.11
CA SER A 148 -1.43 -8.71 -10.30
C SER A 148 -2.53 -9.13 -11.30
N GLN A 149 -3.74 -9.41 -10.81
CA GLN A 149 -4.87 -9.80 -11.64
C GLN A 149 -5.61 -8.58 -12.24
N ASN A 150 -5.34 -7.36 -11.78
CA ASN A 150 -6.03 -6.14 -12.19
C ASN A 150 -5.07 -5.15 -12.87
N LYS A 151 -4.79 -5.39 -14.16
CA LYS A 151 -3.91 -4.52 -14.97
C LYS A 151 -4.40 -3.07 -15.03
N ASN A 152 -5.71 -2.85 -15.12
CA ASN A 152 -6.29 -1.51 -15.16
C ASN A 152 -6.01 -0.73 -13.86
N PHE A 153 -6.07 -1.38 -12.70
CA PHE A 153 -5.68 -0.74 -11.44
C PHE A 153 -4.19 -0.39 -11.43
N GLN A 154 -3.31 -1.29 -11.88
CA GLN A 154 -1.87 -1.02 -11.98
C GLN A 154 -1.59 0.21 -12.86
N GLU A 155 -2.18 0.28 -14.05
CA GLU A 155 -2.02 1.41 -14.97
C GLU A 155 -2.51 2.73 -14.37
N LEU A 156 -3.64 2.71 -13.67
CA LEU A 156 -4.18 3.90 -13.00
C LEU A 156 -3.31 4.31 -11.80
N TRP A 157 -2.81 3.35 -11.01
CA TRP A 157 -1.96 3.63 -9.86
C TRP A 157 -0.61 4.21 -10.31
N ASP A 158 0.03 3.61 -11.31
CA ASP A 158 1.27 4.11 -11.91
C ASP A 158 1.06 5.49 -12.55
N LYS A 159 -0.08 5.73 -13.20
CA LYS A 159 -0.43 7.06 -13.70
C LYS A 159 -0.56 8.08 -12.57
N ALA A 160 -1.14 7.73 -11.42
CA ALA A 160 -1.24 8.62 -10.26
C ALA A 160 0.16 8.97 -9.70
N VAL A 161 1.07 8.00 -9.63
CA VAL A 161 2.48 8.23 -9.25
C VAL A 161 3.14 9.18 -10.25
N LYS A 162 2.98 8.93 -11.55
CA LYS A 162 3.53 9.78 -12.62
C LYS A 162 3.08 11.23 -12.50
N LEU A 163 1.77 11.48 -12.40
CA LEU A 163 1.24 12.83 -12.26
C LEU A 163 1.73 13.51 -10.97
N THR A 164 1.95 12.75 -9.90
CA THR A 164 2.51 13.27 -8.65
C THR A 164 3.98 13.65 -8.78
N LYS A 165 4.80 12.84 -9.49
CA LYS A 165 6.17 13.22 -9.85
C LYS A 165 6.20 14.50 -10.71
N GLU A 166 5.24 14.69 -11.62
CA GLU A 166 5.10 15.95 -12.37
C GLU A 166 4.71 17.14 -11.46
N MET A 167 3.78 16.96 -10.50
CA MET A 167 3.44 18.00 -9.52
C MET A 167 4.63 18.41 -8.66
N LYS A 168 5.48 17.46 -8.27
CA LYS A 168 6.71 17.72 -7.52
C LYS A 168 7.67 18.65 -8.26
N ILE A 169 7.52 18.84 -9.58
CA ILE A 169 8.28 19.84 -10.33
C ILE A 169 7.47 21.13 -10.46
N LYS A 170 6.19 21.04 -10.85
CA LYS A 170 5.32 22.20 -11.11
C LYS A 170 5.03 23.05 -9.87
N LEU A 171 5.01 22.44 -8.69
CA LEU A 171 4.75 23.12 -7.41
C LEU A 171 6.01 23.70 -6.78
N LYS A 172 7.19 23.52 -7.39
CA LYS A 172 8.44 24.09 -6.89
C LYS A 172 8.33 25.62 -6.86
N GLY A 173 8.57 26.20 -5.68
CA GLY A 173 8.51 27.66 -5.49
C GLY A 173 7.10 28.25 -5.41
N GLN A 174 6.03 27.44 -5.49
CA GLN A 174 4.68 27.92 -5.22
C GLN A 174 4.40 27.98 -3.71
N LYS A 175 3.64 28.99 -3.29
CA LYS A 175 3.12 29.04 -1.91
C LYS A 175 2.01 27.99 -1.76
N LEU A 176 2.28 26.99 -0.93
CA LEU A 176 1.33 25.91 -0.59
C LEU A 176 0.87 26.09 0.87
N ASP A 177 -0.18 26.89 1.08
CA ASP A 177 -0.81 27.03 2.40
C ASP A 177 -1.91 25.97 2.55
N LEU A 178 -1.57 24.83 3.16
CA LEU A 178 -2.46 23.66 3.23
C LEU A 178 -3.29 23.60 4.52
N ARG A 179 -3.34 24.69 5.30
CA ARG A 179 -3.99 24.71 6.61
C ARG A 179 -5.51 24.58 6.55
N ASP A 180 -6.12 25.09 5.48
CA ASP A 180 -7.56 25.08 5.26
C ASP A 180 -8.09 23.81 4.58
N GLY A 181 -7.20 22.93 4.11
CA GLY A 181 -7.55 21.69 3.41
C GLY A 181 -7.94 21.84 1.94
N GLU A 182 -8.26 23.05 1.47
CA GLU A 182 -8.81 23.31 0.13
C GLU A 182 -7.73 23.51 -0.93
N VAL A 183 -6.60 24.13 -0.54
CA VAL A 183 -5.51 24.44 -1.48
C VAL A 183 -4.99 23.19 -2.21
N ALA A 184 -4.92 22.04 -1.53
CA ALA A 184 -4.47 20.80 -2.16
C ALA A 184 -5.41 20.34 -3.29
N ILE A 185 -6.72 20.43 -3.07
CA ILE A 185 -7.74 20.08 -4.07
C ILE A 185 -7.66 21.06 -5.24
N ASN A 186 -7.59 22.37 -4.94
CA ASN A 186 -7.49 23.42 -5.94
C ASN A 186 -6.26 23.25 -6.83
N LYS A 187 -5.09 22.93 -6.26
CA LYS A 187 -3.87 22.66 -7.04
C LYS A 187 -4.01 21.46 -7.97
N VAL A 188 -4.66 20.39 -7.51
CA VAL A 188 -4.93 19.21 -8.36
C VAL A 188 -5.90 19.57 -9.50
N ARG A 189 -6.91 20.40 -9.23
CA ARG A 189 -7.84 20.88 -10.27
C ARG A 189 -7.19 21.82 -11.27
N GLU A 190 -6.36 22.75 -10.82
CA GLU A 190 -5.58 23.66 -11.66
C GLU A 190 -4.67 22.89 -12.62
N LEU A 191 -3.96 21.86 -12.12
CA LEU A 191 -2.97 21.14 -12.91
C LEU A 191 -3.57 20.05 -13.81
N PHE A 192 -4.60 19.34 -13.33
CA PHE A 192 -5.12 18.13 -13.97
C PHE A 192 -6.64 18.00 -13.96
N GLY A 193 -7.39 19.08 -13.72
CA GLY A 193 -8.85 19.05 -13.67
C GLY A 193 -9.53 18.59 -14.96
N SER A 194 -8.84 18.67 -16.10
CA SER A 194 -9.30 18.18 -17.39
C SER A 194 -9.13 16.67 -17.58
N ASP A 195 -8.26 16.01 -16.82
CA ASP A 195 -8.00 14.57 -16.92
C ASP A 195 -9.26 13.77 -16.53
N LYS A 196 -9.61 12.79 -17.35
CA LYS A 196 -10.80 11.94 -17.16
C LYS A 196 -10.78 11.24 -15.80
N ASN A 197 -9.64 10.69 -15.40
CA ASN A 197 -9.51 9.91 -14.18
C ASN A 197 -9.62 10.81 -12.94
N VAL A 198 -9.13 12.05 -13.02
CA VAL A 198 -9.26 13.05 -11.93
C VAL A 198 -10.71 13.49 -11.75
N LYS A 199 -11.51 13.49 -12.81
CA LYS A 199 -12.95 13.81 -12.74
C LYS A 199 -13.78 12.65 -12.23
N GLU A 200 -13.56 11.46 -12.76
CA GLU A 200 -14.44 10.30 -12.57
C GLU A 200 -14.08 9.44 -11.36
N LEU A 201 -12.78 9.31 -11.03
CA LEU A 201 -12.30 8.38 -10.01
C LEU A 201 -11.92 9.15 -8.74
N TRP A 202 -12.78 9.08 -7.72
CA TRP A 202 -12.54 9.76 -6.44
C TRP A 202 -11.23 9.32 -5.78
N TRP A 203 -10.92 8.02 -5.79
CA TRP A 203 -9.69 7.47 -5.20
C TRP A 203 -8.44 7.99 -5.93
N PHE A 204 -8.50 8.11 -7.26
CA PHE A 204 -7.39 8.61 -8.08
C PHE A 204 -7.10 10.08 -7.76
N ARG A 205 -8.16 10.91 -7.73
CA ARG A 205 -8.04 12.32 -7.31
C ARG A 205 -7.49 12.43 -5.88
N SER A 206 -7.94 11.56 -4.97
CA SER A 206 -7.48 11.56 -3.58
C SER A 206 -5.99 11.22 -3.44
N LEU A 207 -5.46 10.30 -4.27
CA LEU A 207 -4.02 10.04 -4.32
C LEU A 207 -3.22 11.28 -4.75
N LEU A 208 -3.68 12.05 -5.74
CA LEU A 208 -3.02 13.29 -6.15
C LEU A 208 -3.06 14.34 -5.05
N VAL A 209 -4.21 14.50 -4.38
CA VAL A 209 -4.36 15.43 -3.25
C VAL A 209 -3.40 15.04 -2.11
N LYS A 210 -3.36 13.76 -1.72
CA LYS A 210 -2.37 13.21 -0.79
C LYS A 210 -0.93 13.50 -1.25
N GLY A 211 -0.67 13.38 -2.55
CA GLY A 211 0.60 13.75 -3.18
C GLY A 211 1.01 15.20 -2.91
N VAL A 212 0.08 16.17 -2.97
CA VAL A 212 0.38 17.58 -2.66
C VAL A 212 0.88 17.76 -1.22
N TYR A 213 0.25 17.10 -0.25
CA TYR A 213 0.71 17.14 1.15
C TYR A 213 2.10 16.51 1.33
N LEU A 214 2.36 15.38 0.66
CA LEU A 214 3.68 14.74 0.69
C LEU A 214 4.75 15.63 0.04
N ILE A 215 4.44 16.31 -1.07
CA ILE A 215 5.35 17.25 -1.75
C ILE A 215 5.65 18.45 -0.84
N LYS A 216 4.64 18.99 -0.14
CA LYS A 216 4.85 20.06 0.84
C LYS A 216 5.87 19.66 1.91
N ARG A 217 5.66 18.50 2.54
CA ARG A 217 6.58 17.94 3.55
C ARG A 217 7.98 17.69 2.98
N TYR A 218 8.06 17.23 1.73
CA TYR A 218 9.34 17.00 1.06
C TYR A 218 10.14 18.30 0.91
N TYR A 219 9.49 19.39 0.51
CA TYR A 219 10.16 20.70 0.42
C TYR A 219 10.48 21.31 1.79
N GLU A 220 9.80 20.90 2.86
CA GLU A 220 10.12 21.28 4.24
C GLU A 220 11.28 20.46 4.82
N GLY A 221 11.85 19.51 4.06
CA GLY A 221 13.02 18.72 4.47
C GLY A 221 12.71 17.42 5.20
N ASP A 222 11.48 16.90 5.09
CA ASP A 222 11.10 15.62 5.69
C ASP A 222 11.74 14.43 4.96
N ILE A 223 12.66 13.75 5.66
CA ILE A 223 13.41 12.60 5.13
C ILE A 223 12.66 11.25 5.28
N GLU A 224 11.58 11.19 6.07
CA GLU A 224 10.85 9.95 6.39
C GLU A 224 9.74 9.62 5.38
N LEU A 225 9.56 10.44 4.35
CA LEU A 225 8.46 10.28 3.40
C LEU A 225 8.47 8.92 2.68
N LYS A 226 9.66 8.39 2.35
CA LYS A 226 9.80 7.11 1.64
C LYS A 226 9.27 5.91 2.44
N THR A 227 9.25 5.99 3.76
CA THR A 227 8.80 4.89 4.64
C THR A 227 7.36 5.07 5.12
N THR A 228 6.71 6.18 4.75
CA THR A 228 5.35 6.49 5.20
C THR A 228 4.29 5.60 4.55
N SER A 229 4.46 5.25 3.28
CA SER A 229 3.47 4.50 2.48
C SER A 229 4.09 3.98 1.18
N ASP A 230 3.48 3.00 0.53
CA ASP A 230 3.95 2.48 -0.76
C ASP A 230 3.82 3.54 -1.85
N PHE A 231 2.76 4.36 -1.79
CA PHE A 231 2.57 5.49 -2.70
C PHE A 231 3.68 6.52 -2.54
N ALA A 232 4.00 6.94 -1.31
CA ALA A 232 5.09 7.88 -1.06
C ALA A 232 6.44 7.28 -1.49
N LYS A 233 6.70 6.00 -1.21
CA LYS A 233 7.89 5.30 -1.70
C LYS A 233 7.97 5.40 -3.22
N ALA A 234 6.94 5.03 -3.96
CA ALA A 234 6.96 5.08 -5.43
C ALA A 234 7.12 6.50 -6.01
N VAL A 235 6.64 7.53 -5.31
CA VAL A 235 6.76 8.94 -5.74
C VAL A 235 8.17 9.50 -5.49
N PHE A 236 8.79 9.17 -4.35
CA PHE A 236 10.07 9.77 -3.92
C PHE A 236 11.29 8.84 -4.11
N GLU A 237 11.07 7.57 -4.46
CA GLU A 237 12.07 6.64 -4.95
C GLU A 237 12.11 6.71 -6.49
N ASP A 238 13.33 6.89 -7.03
CA ASP A 238 13.57 7.07 -8.47
C ASP A 238 13.40 5.75 -9.23
#